data_AF-A0A7R9AJ31-F1
#
_entry.id   AF-A0A7R9AJ31-F1
#
_cell.length_a   1.000
_cell.length_b   1.000
_cell.length_c   1.000
_cell.angle_alpha   90.00
_cell.angle_beta   90.00
_cell.angle_gamma   90.00
#
_symmetry.space_group_name_H-M   'P 1'
#
loop_
_entity.id
_entity.type
_entity.pdbx_description
1 polymer ?
#
loop_
_entity_poly.entity_id
_entity_poly.type
_entity_poly.pdbx_seq_one_letter_code
_entity_poly.pdbx_strand_id
1 'polypeptide(L)'
;MYHGRVLVLNNECAKESTGHGSPLPLLVHGGPGRAGGGEEMGGMRGVKHYMQRVAIQGSPSMITAISQQYQQGAQGNVDGIHPFQKMFEDLKIGDQILTDKCVITSEDIDKFADLSGDHFYAHMKDTNFEGTMFTHQVAHGYFIMSVA
;
A
#
# COMPACT_ATOMS: atom_id res chain seq x y z
N MET A 1 -4.69 -21.67 28.47
CA MET A 1 -3.46 -22.17 27.84
C MET A 1 -3.52 -21.76 26.38
N TYR A 2 -2.47 -21.13 25.84
CA TYR A 2 -2.45 -20.59 24.47
C TYR A 2 -1.67 -21.54 23.54
N HIS A 3 -2.04 -21.59 22.26
CA HIS A 3 -1.43 -22.46 21.23
C HIS A 3 -0.78 -21.59 20.15
N GLY A 4 0.38 -21.97 19.61
CA GLY A 4 1.00 -21.18 18.52
C GLY A 4 0.49 -21.51 17.11
N ARG A 5 -0.19 -22.66 16.93
CA ARG A 5 -0.97 -22.97 15.73
C ARG A 5 -2.06 -23.98 16.04
N VAL A 6 -3.25 -23.77 15.48
CA VAL A 6 -4.40 -24.70 15.57
C VAL A 6 -4.88 -24.99 14.16
N LEU A 7 -5.07 -26.27 13.85
CA LEU A 7 -5.77 -26.71 12.64
C LEU A 7 -7.19 -27.08 13.04
N VAL A 8 -8.17 -26.33 12.54
CA VAL A 8 -9.59 -26.71 12.62
C VAL A 8 -9.93 -27.47 11.34
N LEU A 9 -10.18 -28.78 11.47
CA LEU A 9 -10.38 -29.67 10.34
C LEU A 9 -11.87 -29.99 10.17
N ASN A 10 -12.38 -29.85 8.95
CA ASN A 10 -13.71 -30.29 8.53
C ASN A 10 -13.65 -30.88 7.11
N ASN A 11 -14.79 -31.33 6.58
CA ASN A 11 -14.87 -31.93 5.25
C ASN A 11 -14.54 -30.96 4.10
N GLU A 12 -14.72 -29.66 4.30
CA GLU A 12 -14.48 -28.64 3.28
C GLU A 12 -12.98 -28.44 3.04
N CYS A 13 -12.18 -28.40 4.11
CA CYS A 13 -10.74 -28.16 4.00
C CYS A 13 -9.90 -29.45 3.93
N ALA A 14 -10.46 -30.63 4.26
CA ALA A 14 -9.69 -31.87 4.36
C ALA A 14 -9.02 -32.33 3.06
N LYS A 15 -9.61 -32.04 1.89
CA LYS A 15 -9.12 -32.54 0.59
C LYS A 15 -7.77 -31.96 0.18
N GLU A 16 -7.51 -30.71 0.55
CA GLU A 16 -6.30 -29.95 0.17
C GLU A 16 -5.48 -29.50 1.39
N SER A 17 -5.87 -29.94 2.60
CA SER A 17 -5.13 -29.65 3.82
C SER A 17 -3.75 -30.30 3.77
N THR A 18 -2.72 -29.54 4.11
CA THR A 18 -1.36 -30.06 4.30
C THR A 18 -1.21 -30.89 5.59
N GLY A 19 -2.28 -31.01 6.37
CA GLY A 19 -2.35 -31.78 7.60
C GLY A 19 -1.76 -31.07 8.83
N HIS A 20 -1.79 -31.76 9.97
CA HIS A 20 -1.25 -31.22 11.22
C HIS A 20 0.28 -31.27 11.27
N GLY A 21 0.90 -32.32 10.74
CA GLY A 21 2.35 -32.59 10.85
C GLY A 21 3.26 -31.81 9.90
N SER A 22 2.70 -30.96 9.04
CA SER A 22 3.44 -30.18 8.04
C SER A 22 3.48 -28.71 8.45
N PRO A 23 4.49 -28.23 9.21
CA PRO A 23 4.61 -26.82 9.52
C PRO A 23 4.95 -26.03 8.25
N LEU A 24 4.09 -25.07 7.88
CA LEU A 24 4.26 -24.33 6.63
C LEU A 24 5.19 -23.12 6.81
N PRO A 25 6.08 -22.82 5.83
CA PRO A 25 7.07 -21.75 5.97
C PRO A 25 6.51 -20.35 6.25
N LEU A 26 5.27 -20.07 5.82
CA LEU A 26 4.61 -18.77 6.03
C LEU A 26 3.80 -18.70 7.33
N LEU A 27 3.59 -19.82 8.02
CA LEU A 27 2.89 -19.88 9.30
C LEU A 27 3.89 -19.89 10.45
N VAL A 28 3.50 -19.30 11.58
CA VAL A 28 4.30 -19.36 12.80
C VAL A 28 4.39 -20.80 13.28
N HIS A 29 5.61 -21.25 13.56
CA HIS A 29 5.91 -22.51 14.21
C HIS A 29 6.52 -22.23 15.58
N GLY A 30 5.73 -22.32 16.64
CA GLY A 30 6.16 -21.99 17.98
C GLY A 30 5.02 -22.09 18.97
N GLY A 31 5.22 -21.63 20.20
CA GLY A 31 4.15 -21.57 21.20
C GLY A 31 4.66 -21.25 22.60
N PRO A 32 3.79 -20.70 23.47
CA PRO A 32 4.19 -20.26 24.81
C PRO A 32 4.40 -21.43 25.79
N GLY A 33 5.08 -21.15 26.90
CA GLY A 33 5.24 -22.09 28.01
C GLY A 33 6.05 -23.33 27.63
N ARG A 34 5.49 -24.54 27.82
CA ARG A 34 6.18 -25.81 27.54
C ARG A 34 6.58 -26.01 26.06
N ALA A 35 6.02 -25.22 25.14
CA ALA A 35 6.38 -25.23 23.72
C ALA A 35 7.63 -24.39 23.39
N GLY A 36 8.23 -23.72 24.36
CA GLY A 36 9.53 -23.04 24.23
C GLY A 36 9.48 -21.50 24.25
N GLY A 37 8.29 -20.90 24.08
CA GLY A 37 8.10 -19.45 24.14
C GLY A 37 8.53 -18.66 22.90
N GLY A 38 9.38 -19.25 22.05
CA GLY A 38 9.83 -18.67 20.79
C GLY A 38 8.88 -18.94 19.62
N GLU A 39 9.22 -18.34 18.49
CA GLU A 39 8.59 -18.53 17.19
C GLU A 39 9.67 -18.79 16.13
N GLU A 40 9.40 -19.70 15.22
CA GLU A 40 10.17 -19.99 14.02
C GLU A 40 9.26 -19.92 12.79
N MET A 41 9.87 -19.93 11.59
CA MET A 41 9.15 -19.76 10.33
C MET A 41 8.34 -18.44 10.31
N GLY A 42 7.07 -18.44 9.91
CA GLY A 42 6.24 -17.22 9.89
C GLY A 42 6.61 -16.23 8.79
N GLY A 43 7.22 -16.71 7.69
CA GLY A 43 7.65 -15.92 6.55
C GLY A 43 8.68 -14.85 6.94
N MET A 44 8.37 -13.58 6.66
CA MET A 44 9.25 -12.46 7.01
C MET A 44 9.44 -12.24 8.52
N ARG A 45 8.63 -12.87 9.39
CA ARG A 45 8.85 -12.81 10.85
C ARG A 45 10.09 -13.60 11.25
N GLY A 46 10.26 -14.80 10.70
CA GLY A 46 11.42 -15.65 10.95
C GLY A 46 12.74 -14.97 10.58
N VAL A 47 12.76 -14.27 9.44
CA VAL A 47 13.95 -13.51 8.99
C VAL A 47 14.32 -12.41 10.00
N LYS A 48 13.33 -11.74 10.60
CA LYS A 48 13.55 -10.62 11.53
C LYS A 48 14.23 -11.04 12.83
N HIS A 49 14.23 -12.32 13.21
CA HIS A 49 15.01 -12.80 14.36
C HIS A 49 16.52 -12.75 14.11
N TYR A 50 16.93 -12.73 12.85
CA TYR A 50 18.34 -12.68 12.42
C TYR A 50 18.77 -11.29 11.94
N MET A 51 17.91 -10.28 12.09
CA MET A 51 18.22 -8.90 11.75
C MET A 51 18.17 -8.03 13.01
N GLN A 52 19.06 -7.04 13.09
CA GLN A 52 18.98 -6.01 14.12
C GLN A 52 18.01 -4.92 13.68
N ARG A 53 16.93 -4.73 14.43
CA ARG A 53 16.04 -3.57 14.24
C ARG A 53 16.69 -2.33 14.86
N VAL A 54 16.80 -1.27 14.07
CA VAL A 54 17.34 0.02 14.51
C VAL A 54 16.36 1.12 14.11
N ALA A 55 16.02 2.00 15.06
CA ALA A 55 15.30 3.23 14.76
C ALA A 55 16.29 4.29 14.29
N ILE A 56 16.20 4.67 13.01
CA ILE A 56 17.07 5.68 12.41
C ILE A 56 16.30 7.00 12.36
N GLN A 57 16.89 8.06 12.90
CA GLN A 57 16.33 9.41 12.88
C GLN A 57 17.21 10.32 12.02
N GLY A 58 16.60 11.31 11.37
CA GLY A 58 17.29 12.26 10.50
C GLY A 58 16.32 13.05 9.65
N SER A 59 16.84 13.94 8.81
CA SER A 59 16.01 14.60 7.79
C SER A 59 15.52 13.60 6.73
N PRO A 60 14.40 13.86 6.04
CA PRO A 60 13.89 12.98 4.99
C PRO A 60 14.93 12.66 3.90
N SER A 61 15.74 13.64 3.49
CA SER A 61 16.82 13.43 2.51
C SER A 61 17.90 12.47 3.02
N MET A 62 18.29 12.59 4.29
CA MET A 62 19.28 11.69 4.87
C MET A 62 18.74 10.27 5.03
N ILE A 63 17.49 10.13 5.48
CA ILE A 63 16.84 8.83 5.59
C ILE A 63 16.70 8.19 4.21
N THR A 64 16.37 8.95 3.15
CA THR A 64 16.33 8.46 1.76
C THR A 64 17.68 7.91 1.31
N ALA A 65 18.76 8.63 1.59
CA ALA A 65 20.12 8.20 1.25
C ALA A 65 20.54 6.93 2.02
N ILE A 66 20.14 6.80 3.28
CA ILE A 66 20.43 5.61 4.11
C ILE A 66 19.59 4.40 3.67
N SER A 67 18.28 4.60 3.48
CA SER A 67 17.34 3.51 3.20
C SER A 67 17.35 3.05 1.74
N GLN A 68 17.91 3.88 0.85
CA GLN A 68 17.76 3.71 -0.60
C GLN A 68 16.26 3.53 -0.95
N GLN A 69 15.43 4.39 -0.37
CA GLN A 69 13.99 4.50 -0.64
C GLN A 69 13.55 5.94 -0.37
N TYR A 70 12.88 6.57 -1.34
CA TYR A 70 12.44 7.96 -1.22
C TYR A 70 11.53 8.16 0.01
N GLN A 71 11.84 9.19 0.80
CA GLN A 71 11.02 9.63 1.92
C GLN A 71 10.28 10.91 1.56
N GLN A 72 9.03 11.04 2.00
CA GLN A 72 8.25 12.25 1.79
C GLN A 72 8.98 13.49 2.34
N GLY A 73 9.11 14.53 1.52
CA GLY A 73 9.81 15.77 1.87
C GLY A 73 11.32 15.72 1.67
N ALA A 74 11.88 14.63 1.14
CA ALA A 74 13.27 14.59 0.69
C ALA A 74 13.46 15.44 -0.57
N GLN A 75 14.68 15.93 -0.78
CA GLN A 75 15.04 16.61 -2.02
C GLN A 75 14.96 15.63 -3.19
N GLY A 76 14.22 15.99 -4.24
CA GLY A 76 14.14 15.23 -5.49
C GLY A 76 15.25 15.55 -6.47
N ASN A 77 15.48 14.65 -7.43
CA ASN A 77 16.37 14.85 -8.56
C ASN A 77 15.54 15.27 -9.78
N VAL A 78 15.88 16.43 -10.35
CA VAL A 78 15.29 16.93 -11.59
C VAL A 78 16.42 17.19 -12.57
N ASP A 79 16.64 16.24 -13.48
CA ASP A 79 17.71 16.30 -14.50
C ASP A 79 17.19 16.63 -15.91
N GLY A 80 15.89 16.94 -16.02
CA GLY A 80 15.24 17.35 -17.26
C GLY A 80 14.80 16.20 -18.16
N ILE A 81 15.15 14.95 -17.83
CA ILE A 81 14.71 13.75 -18.55
C ILE A 81 13.53 13.14 -17.79
N HIS A 82 12.43 12.88 -18.50
CA HIS A 82 11.26 12.22 -17.91
C HIS A 82 11.66 10.82 -17.40
N PRO A 83 11.43 10.44 -16.12
CA PRO A 83 11.87 9.17 -15.54
C PRO A 83 11.40 7.93 -16.32
N PHE A 84 10.19 7.95 -16.88
CA PHE A 84 9.70 6.86 -17.73
C PHE A 84 10.43 6.69 -19.08
N GLN A 85 11.35 7.59 -19.44
CA GLN A 85 12.23 7.44 -20.60
C GLN A 85 13.61 6.88 -20.21
N LYS A 86 13.92 6.79 -18.91
CA LYS A 86 15.19 6.24 -18.43
C LYS A 86 15.13 4.71 -18.42
N MET A 87 16.27 4.07 -18.68
CA MET A 87 16.43 2.64 -18.43
C MET A 87 16.47 2.37 -16.93
N PHE A 88 16.23 1.13 -16.52
CA PHE A 88 16.22 0.76 -15.10
C PHE A 88 17.54 1.07 -14.40
N GLU A 89 18.66 0.90 -15.11
CA GLU A 89 20.01 1.14 -14.61
C GLU A 89 20.34 2.63 -14.43
N ASP A 90 19.63 3.50 -15.15
CA ASP A 90 19.82 4.95 -15.11
C ASP A 90 18.88 5.63 -14.10
N LEU A 91 17.82 4.96 -13.67
CA LEU A 91 16.86 5.46 -12.69
C LEU A 91 17.52 5.58 -11.32
N LYS A 92 17.37 6.76 -10.72
CA LYS A 92 17.83 7.02 -9.35
C LYS A 92 16.65 7.24 -8.43
N ILE A 93 16.85 6.85 -7.17
CA ILE A 93 15.87 7.06 -6.12
C ILE A 93 15.72 8.56 -5.89
N GLY A 94 14.48 9.03 -5.98
CA GLY A 94 14.16 10.45 -5.90
C GLY A 94 14.11 11.16 -7.24
N ASP A 95 14.29 10.48 -8.37
CA ASP A 95 13.99 11.06 -9.68
C ASP A 95 12.52 11.51 -9.74
N GLN A 96 12.31 12.77 -10.11
CA GLN A 96 11.02 13.42 -10.03
C GLN A 96 10.69 14.17 -11.32
N ILE A 97 9.39 14.23 -11.59
CA ILE A 97 8.80 15.15 -12.56
C ILE A 97 7.81 16.04 -11.84
N LEU A 98 7.80 17.30 -12.26
CA LEU A 98 6.70 18.20 -11.96
C LEU A 98 5.84 18.26 -13.23
N THR A 99 4.64 17.72 -13.15
CA THR A 99 3.67 17.76 -14.25
C THR A 99 3.01 19.13 -14.33
N ASP A 100 2.47 19.45 -15.50
CA ASP A 100 1.63 20.63 -15.66
C ASP A 100 0.33 20.47 -14.86
N LYS A 101 -0.24 21.61 -14.44
CA LYS A 101 -1.49 21.61 -13.68
C LYS A 101 -2.66 21.27 -14.61
N CYS A 102 -3.48 20.31 -14.22
CA CYS A 102 -4.77 20.03 -14.85
C CYS A 102 -5.90 20.71 -14.05
N VAL A 103 -6.69 21.55 -14.71
CA VAL A 103 -7.90 22.14 -14.11
C VAL A 103 -9.05 21.16 -14.30
N ILE A 104 -9.63 20.70 -13.19
CA ILE A 104 -10.79 19.81 -13.22
C ILE A 104 -12.07 20.64 -13.28
N THR A 105 -12.86 20.41 -14.31
CA THR A 105 -14.15 21.09 -14.49
C THR A 105 -15.31 20.17 -14.14
N SER A 106 -16.46 20.78 -13.92
CA SER A 106 -17.73 20.10 -13.66
C SER A 106 -18.16 19.20 -14.84
N GLU A 107 -17.77 19.53 -16.07
CA GLU A 107 -18.00 18.68 -17.25
C GLU A 107 -17.13 17.43 -17.24
N ASP A 108 -15.89 17.53 -16.76
CA ASP A 108 -14.99 16.37 -16.65
C ASP A 108 -15.50 15.36 -15.62
N ILE A 109 -16.07 15.87 -14.52
CA ILE A 109 -16.72 15.06 -13.48
C ILE A 109 -17.90 14.30 -14.09
N ASP A 110 -18.79 14.99 -14.80
CA ASP A 110 -19.96 14.35 -15.44
C ASP A 110 -19.53 13.29 -16.48
N LYS A 111 -18.56 13.61 -17.33
CA LYS A 111 -18.01 12.66 -18.33
C LYS A 111 -17.42 11.42 -17.67
N PHE A 112 -16.72 11.58 -16.55
CA PHE A 112 -16.18 10.44 -15.81
C PHE A 112 -17.28 9.62 -15.16
N ALA A 113 -18.33 10.26 -14.62
CA ALA A 113 -19.50 9.56 -14.09
C ALA A 113 -20.16 8.69 -15.17
N ASP A 114 -20.43 9.27 -16.35
CA ASP A 114 -21.03 8.56 -17.49
C ASP A 114 -20.15 7.38 -17.97
N LEU A 115 -18.83 7.60 -18.04
CA LEU A 115 -17.88 6.59 -18.51
C LEU A 115 -17.71 5.44 -17.51
N SER A 116 -17.58 5.76 -16.22
CA SER A 116 -17.31 4.79 -15.16
C SER A 116 -18.58 4.12 -14.63
N GLY A 117 -19.74 4.74 -14.85
CA GLY A 117 -21.02 4.40 -14.21
C GLY A 117 -21.14 4.89 -12.77
N ASP A 118 -20.15 5.62 -12.24
CA ASP A 118 -20.18 6.18 -10.88
C ASP A 118 -20.95 7.49 -10.82
N HIS A 119 -22.28 7.36 -10.69
CA HIS A 119 -23.21 8.45 -10.42
C HIS A 119 -23.50 8.63 -8.93
N PHE A 120 -22.51 8.44 -8.07
CA PHE A 120 -22.67 8.72 -6.65
C PHE A 120 -23.06 10.18 -6.41
N TYR A 121 -23.93 10.44 -5.44
CA TYR A 121 -24.58 11.75 -5.24
C TYR A 121 -23.57 12.91 -5.17
N ALA A 122 -22.39 12.69 -4.59
CA ALA A 122 -21.39 13.72 -4.42
C ALA A 122 -20.78 14.22 -5.74
N HIS A 123 -20.93 13.44 -6.80
CA HIS A 123 -20.39 13.72 -8.14
C HIS A 123 -21.47 14.22 -9.11
N MET A 124 -22.68 14.52 -8.63
CA MET A 124 -23.77 15.02 -9.45
C MET A 124 -24.05 16.48 -9.13
N LYS A 125 -24.17 17.33 -10.15
CA LYS A 125 -24.41 18.78 -10.02
C LYS A 125 -25.70 19.11 -9.25
N ASP A 126 -26.76 18.36 -9.52
CA ASP A 126 -28.11 18.67 -9.04
C ASP A 126 -28.43 18.08 -7.65
N THR A 127 -27.43 17.51 -6.99
CA THR A 127 -27.60 16.93 -5.66
C THR A 127 -27.89 18.01 -4.61
N ASN A 128 -28.86 17.74 -3.74
CA ASN A 128 -28.99 18.50 -2.50
C ASN A 128 -27.92 18.05 -1.50
N PHE A 129 -26.97 18.93 -1.22
CA PHE A 129 -25.85 18.69 -0.32
C PHE A 129 -26.14 19.02 1.16
N GLU A 130 -27.35 19.50 1.48
CA GLU A 130 -27.74 19.83 2.85
C GLU A 130 -27.58 18.61 3.78
N GLY A 131 -26.89 18.81 4.91
CA GLY A 131 -26.60 17.73 5.87
C GLY A 131 -25.50 16.76 5.44
N THR A 132 -24.85 16.98 4.28
CA THR A 132 -23.67 16.22 3.85
C THR A 132 -22.38 16.96 4.22
N MET A 133 -21.23 16.29 4.06
CA MET A 133 -19.91 16.91 4.29
C MET A 133 -19.47 17.84 3.15
N PHE A 134 -20.11 17.76 1.99
CA PHE A 134 -19.79 18.56 0.82
C PHE A 134 -20.81 19.67 0.66
N THR A 135 -20.44 20.72 -0.07
CA THR A 135 -21.32 21.87 -0.34
C THR A 135 -21.70 21.96 -1.80
N HIS A 136 -20.97 21.28 -2.68
CA HIS A 136 -21.10 21.30 -4.13
C HIS A 136 -20.59 19.97 -4.72
N GLN A 137 -20.79 19.77 -6.02
CA GLN A 137 -20.21 18.66 -6.76
C GLN A 137 -18.69 18.61 -6.56
N VAL A 138 -18.18 17.43 -6.23
CA VAL A 138 -16.75 17.15 -6.11
C VAL A 138 -16.32 16.13 -7.15
N ALA A 139 -15.06 16.16 -7.56
CA ALA A 139 -14.53 15.18 -8.51
C ALA A 139 -14.43 13.78 -7.88
N HIS A 140 -14.55 12.74 -8.70
CA HIS A 140 -14.32 11.37 -8.28
C HIS A 140 -12.87 11.18 -7.84
N GLY A 141 -12.66 10.45 -6.75
CA GLY A 141 -11.30 10.09 -6.32
C GLY A 141 -10.55 9.32 -7.42
N TYR A 142 -11.25 8.40 -8.09
CA TYR A 142 -10.69 7.65 -9.22
C TYR A 142 -10.45 8.51 -10.45
N PHE A 143 -11.25 9.56 -10.68
CA PHE A 143 -10.98 10.48 -11.77
C PHE A 143 -9.67 11.21 -11.53
N ILE A 144 -9.48 11.77 -10.32
CA ILE A 144 -8.23 12.43 -9.92
C ILE A 144 -7.04 11.49 -10.10
N MET A 145 -7.15 10.22 -9.69
CA MET A 145 -6.09 9.23 -9.90
C MET A 145 -5.84 8.90 -11.38
N SER A 146 -6.87 8.96 -12.23
CA SER A 146 -6.76 8.61 -13.65
C SER A 146 -6.09 9.71 -14.49
N VAL A 147 -6.21 10.97 -14.05
CA VAL A 147 -5.60 12.12 -14.73
C VAL A 147 -4.30 12.61 -14.08
N ALA A 148 -3.91 12.01 -12.95
CA ALA A 148 -2.65 12.29 -12.25
C ALA A 148 -1.45 11.62 -12.95
#